data_AF-A0A3L7SDP4-F1
#
_entry.id   AF-A0A3L7SDP4-F1
#
_cell.length_a   1.000
_cell.length_b   1.000
_cell.length_c   1.000
_cell.angle_alpha   90.00
_cell.angle_beta   90.00
_cell.angle_gamma   90.00
#
_symmetry.space_group_name_H-M   'P 1'
#
loop_
_entity.id
_entity.type
_entity.pdbx_description
1 polymer ?
#
loop_
_entity_poly.entity_id
_entity_poly.type
_entity_poly.pdbx_seq_one_letter_code
_entity_poly.pdbx_strand_id
1 'polypeptide(L)'
;MPRKSAFIRPRRGQTIFRVEWKKDQPTVVPYVVETFASSSLAVRNPAGKEQVIMGVDALAQFGSSQEDALSRDFVRIATSVVKTGSDSKKALSAVGKLAALLK
;
A
#
# COMPACT_ATOMS: atom_id res chain seq x y z
N MET A 1 5.33 -14.34 16.93
CA MET A 1 5.79 -14.09 15.55
C MET A 1 4.77 -13.19 14.86
N PRO A 2 5.15 -12.02 14.30
CA PRO A 2 4.20 -11.24 13.52
C PRO A 2 3.76 -12.10 12.34
N ARG A 3 2.45 -12.31 12.18
CA ARG A 3 1.91 -12.98 10.99
C ARG A 3 2.48 -12.26 9.79
N LYS A 4 3.24 -12.94 8.93
CA LYS A 4 3.64 -12.39 7.61
C LYS A 4 2.36 -11.81 7.02
N SER A 5 2.32 -10.50 6.83
CA SER A 5 1.17 -9.82 6.23
C SER A 5 0.87 -10.57 4.94
N ALA A 6 -0.21 -11.34 4.96
CA ALA A 6 -0.56 -12.16 3.81
C ALA A 6 -0.91 -11.16 2.72
N PHE A 7 -0.17 -11.22 1.62
CA PHE A 7 -0.56 -10.51 0.43
C PHE A 7 -2.00 -10.92 0.08
N ILE A 8 -2.85 -9.93 -0.17
CA ILE A 8 -4.22 -10.18 -0.60
C ILE A 8 -4.16 -11.05 -1.86
N ARG A 9 -5.07 -12.01 -2.04
CA ARG A 9 -5.16 -12.77 -3.30
C ARG A 9 -6.30 -12.18 -4.12
N PRO A 10 -6.06 -11.08 -4.87
CA PRO A 10 -7.13 -10.39 -5.54
C PRO A 10 -7.66 -11.22 -6.70
N ARG A 11 -8.95 -11.01 -7.01
CA ARG A 11 -9.57 -11.56 -8.22
C ARG A 11 -9.45 -10.55 -9.36
N ARG A 12 -9.42 -11.04 -10.60
CA ARG A 12 -9.52 -10.16 -11.78
C ARG A 12 -10.80 -9.31 -11.71
N GLY A 13 -10.69 -8.04 -12.07
CA GLY A 13 -11.76 -7.04 -11.98
C GLY A 13 -11.98 -6.48 -10.56
N GLN A 14 -11.34 -7.03 -9.53
CA GLN A 14 -11.44 -6.50 -8.17
C GLN A 14 -10.74 -5.15 -8.07
N THR A 15 -11.36 -4.22 -7.34
CA THR A 15 -10.69 -2.98 -6.93
C THR A 15 -9.87 -3.23 -5.68
N ILE A 16 -8.60 -2.85 -5.72
CA ILE A 16 -7.67 -2.87 -4.58
C ILE A 16 -7.13 -1.46 -4.37
N PHE A 17 -6.55 -1.20 -3.21
CA PHE A 17 -6.15 0.14 -2.82
C PHE A 17 -4.68 0.16 -2.39
N ARG A 18 -3.97 1.24 -2.70
CA ARG A 18 -2.62 1.52 -2.20
C ARG A 18 -2.52 2.97 -1.80
N VAL A 19 -1.75 3.26 -0.76
CA VAL A 19 -1.36 4.64 -0.44
C VAL A 19 -0.23 5.07 -1.39
N GLU A 20 -0.46 6.15 -2.13
CA GLU A 20 0.59 6.84 -2.87
C GLU A 20 0.98 8.13 -2.16
N TRP A 21 2.29 8.38 -2.12
CA TRP A 21 2.85 9.59 -1.50
C TRP A 21 3.30 10.55 -2.61
N LYS A 22 2.59 11.66 -2.78
CA LYS A 22 3.01 12.74 -3.69
C LYS A 22 3.67 13.85 -2.88
N LYS A 23 5.00 13.93 -2.99
CA LYS A 23 5.88 14.72 -2.12
C LYS A 23 5.74 14.28 -0.67
N ASP A 24 4.68 14.75 -0.02
CA ASP A 24 4.45 14.63 1.41
C ASP A 24 2.97 14.43 1.76
N GLN A 25 2.09 14.35 0.76
CA GLN A 25 0.67 14.15 0.94
C GLN A 25 0.31 12.70 0.57
N PRO A 26 -0.20 11.91 1.53
CA PRO A 26 -0.69 10.58 1.22
C PRO A 26 -2.04 10.67 0.51
N THR A 27 -2.27 9.78 -0.44
CA THR A 27 -3.56 9.62 -1.11
C THR A 27 -3.84 8.14 -1.27
N VAL A 28 -5.05 7.71 -0.93
CA VAL A 28 -5.48 6.33 -1.19
C VAL A 28 -5.95 6.24 -2.63
N VAL A 29 -5.27 5.40 -3.41
CA VAL A 29 -5.50 5.28 -4.84
C VAL A 29 -6.12 3.90 -5.14
N PRO A 30 -7.24 3.85 -5.88
CA PRO A 30 -7.84 2.60 -6.33
C PRO A 30 -7.13 2.06 -7.58
N TYR A 31 -7.05 0.75 -7.69
CA TYR A 31 -6.52 0.03 -8.84
C TYR A 31 -7.43 -1.13 -9.17
N VAL A 32 -7.66 -1.38 -10.46
CA VAL A 32 -8.44 -2.53 -10.91
C VAL A 32 -7.49 -3.65 -11.29
N VAL A 33 -7.68 -4.84 -10.73
CA VAL A 33 -6.82 -6.00 -10.98
C VAL A 33 -7.08 -6.57 -12.37
N GLU A 34 -6.05 -6.67 -13.19
CA GLU A 34 -6.13 -7.28 -14.53
C GLU A 34 -5.68 -8.73 -14.50
N THR A 35 -4.54 -9.00 -13.87
CA THR A 35 -4.03 -10.35 -13.64
C THR A 35 -3.21 -10.42 -12.37
N PHE A 36 -3.14 -11.61 -11.79
CA PHE A 36 -2.42 -11.88 -10.55
C PHE A 36 -1.65 -13.20 -10.65
N ALA A 37 -0.37 -13.17 -10.26
CA ALA A 37 0.49 -14.33 -10.10
C ALA A 37 1.27 -14.24 -8.77
N SER A 38 1.90 -15.34 -8.34
CA SER A 38 2.50 -15.47 -7.00
C SER A 38 3.43 -14.33 -6.55
N SER A 39 4.12 -13.66 -7.47
CA SER A 39 5.06 -12.56 -7.19
C SER A 39 4.84 -11.32 -8.07
N SER A 40 3.76 -11.28 -8.84
CA SER A 40 3.45 -10.15 -9.72
C SER A 40 1.95 -9.88 -9.82
N LEU A 41 1.63 -8.63 -10.09
CA LEU A 41 0.26 -8.15 -10.18
C LEU A 41 0.20 -7.11 -11.30
N ALA A 42 -0.66 -7.35 -12.29
CA ALA A 42 -0.99 -6.33 -13.28
C ALA A 42 -2.27 -5.63 -12.85
N VAL A 43 -2.23 -4.31 -12.86
CA VAL A 43 -3.35 -3.45 -12.48
C VAL A 43 -3.57 -2.34 -13.48
N ARG A 44 -4.80 -1.87 -13.56
CA ARG A 44 -5.15 -0.62 -14.20
C ARG A 44 -5.27 0.47 -13.13
N ASN A 45 -4.53 1.56 -13.31
CA ASN A 45 -4.59 2.71 -12.42
C ASN A 45 -5.81 3.61 -12.74
N PRO A 46 -6.10 4.64 -11.91
CA PRO A 46 -7.24 5.54 -12.17
C PRO A 46 -7.13 6.35 -13.46
N ALA A 47 -5.92 6.52 -14.01
CA ALA A 47 -5.69 7.16 -15.30
C ALA A 47 -5.93 6.21 -16.49
N GLY A 48 -6.40 4.99 -16.24
CA GLY A 48 -6.67 3.98 -17.27
C GLY A 48 -5.42 3.28 -17.81
N LYS A 49 -4.24 3.56 -17.24
CA LYS A 49 -2.97 2.96 -17.68
C LYS A 49 -2.70 1.65 -16.95
N GLU A 50 -2.30 0.63 -17.70
CA GLU A 50 -1.84 -0.64 -17.15
C GLU A 50 -0.45 -0.49 -16.51
N GLN A 51 -0.28 -1.12 -15.35
CA GLN A 51 0.96 -1.15 -14.59
C GLN A 51 1.20 -2.57 -14.09
N VAL A 52 2.44 -3.06 -14.26
CA VAL A 52 2.89 -4.33 -13.71
C VAL A 52 3.71 -4.06 -12.46
N ILE A 53 3.30 -4.68 -11.37
CA ILE A 53 3.92 -4.56 -10.05
C ILE A 53 4.54 -5.90 -9.70
N MET A 54 5.80 -5.88 -9.26
CA MET A 54 6.58 -7.07 -8.97
C MET A 54 7.17 -7.02 -7.57
N GLY A 55 7.29 -8.18 -6.94
CA GLY A 55 7.96 -8.35 -5.65
C GLY A 55 7.01 -8.33 -4.46
N VAL A 56 7.25 -9.24 -3.51
CA VAL A 56 6.36 -9.49 -2.37
C VAL A 56 6.16 -8.25 -1.50
N ASP A 57 7.20 -7.43 -1.32
CA ASP A 57 7.14 -6.21 -0.51
C ASP A 57 6.31 -5.11 -1.16
N ALA A 58 6.38 -4.96 -2.49
CA ALA A 58 5.55 -4.01 -3.24
C ALA A 58 4.09 -4.46 -3.24
N LEU A 59 3.86 -5.77 -3.39
CA LEU A 59 2.55 -6.39 -3.31
C LEU A 59 1.93 -6.20 -1.93
N ALA A 60 2.69 -6.38 -0.84
CA ALA A 60 2.19 -6.24 0.53
C ALA A 60 1.59 -4.86 0.88
N GLN A 61 1.87 -3.83 0.07
CA GLN A 61 1.35 -2.47 0.22
C GLN A 61 -0.10 -2.31 -0.25
N PHE A 62 -0.63 -3.29 -0.99
CA PHE A 62 -2.01 -3.27 -1.46
C PHE A 62 -2.95 -3.83 -0.41
N GLY A 63 -4.05 -3.11 -0.16
CA GLY A 63 -5.17 -3.55 0.67
C GLY A 63 -6.42 -3.86 -0.15
N SER A 64 -7.30 -4.71 0.39
CA SER A 64 -8.60 -5.01 -0.21
C SER A 64 -9.65 -3.90 0.02
N SER A 65 -9.38 -2.99 0.95
CA SER A 65 -10.17 -1.78 1.24
C SER A 65 -9.24 -0.58 1.45
N GLN A 66 -9.80 0.63 1.51
CA GLN A 66 -9.03 1.84 1.82
C GLN A 66 -8.39 1.76 3.22
N GLU A 67 -9.14 1.30 4.22
CA GLU A 67 -8.66 1.13 5.60
C GLU A 67 -7.52 0.09 5.69
N ASP A 68 -7.63 -1.02 4.95
CA ASP A 68 -6.57 -2.04 4.89
C ASP A 68 -5.31 -1.46 4.24
N ALA A 69 -5.45 -0.68 3.15
CA ALA A 69 -4.32 -0.02 2.51
C ALA A 69 -3.62 1.00 3.44
N LEU A 70 -4.39 1.78 4.20
CA LEU A 70 -3.86 2.72 5.19
C LEU A 70 -3.12 1.97 6.32
N SER A 71 -3.71 0.89 6.83
CA SER A 71 -3.10 0.05 7.88
C SER A 71 -1.78 -0.57 7.41
N ARG A 72 -1.73 -1.05 6.16
CA ARG A 72 -0.52 -1.61 5.55
C ARG A 72 0.57 -0.56 5.39
N ASP A 73 0.22 0.65 4.97
CA ASP A 73 1.20 1.73 4.83
C ASP A 73 1.71 2.22 6.19
N PHE A 74 0.86 2.25 7.22
CA PHE A 74 1.28 2.49 8.60
C PHE A 74 2.33 1.47 9.06
N VAL A 75 2.06 0.17 8.85
CA VAL A 75 3.01 -0.90 9.21
C VAL A 75 4.32 -0.76 8.43
N ARG A 76 4.26 -0.35 7.15
CA ARG A 76 5.45 -0.10 6.33
C ARG A 76 6.32 1.02 6.93
N ILE A 77 5.72 2.15 7.30
CA ILE A 77 6.42 3.28 7.94
C ILE A 77 6.99 2.87 9.30
N ALA A 78 6.21 2.19 10.14
CA ALA A 78 6.69 1.71 11.43
C ALA A 78 7.89 0.75 11.26
N THR A 79 7.82 -0.14 10.27
CA THR A 79 8.91 -1.07 9.95
C THR A 79 10.16 -0.34 9.46
N SER A 80 10.02 0.74 8.68
CA SER A 80 11.19 1.51 8.22
C SER A 80 11.88 2.23 9.37
N VAL A 81 11.15 2.76 10.36
CA VAL A 81 11.76 3.33 11.57
C VAL A 81 12.59 2.28 12.31
N VAL A 82 12.03 1.09 12.55
CA VAL A 82 12.70 0.03 13.30
C VAL A 82 13.90 -0.54 12.55
N LYS A 83 13.78 -0.77 11.23
CA LYS A 83 14.82 -1.45 10.45
C LYS A 83 15.92 -0.54 9.93
N THR A 84 15.58 0.68 9.52
CA THR A 84 16.53 1.57 8.83
C THR A 84 16.90 2.80 9.66
N GLY A 85 16.39 2.92 10.88
CA GLY A 85 16.61 4.10 11.71
C GLY A 85 16.03 5.37 11.09
N SER A 86 14.97 5.23 10.27
CA SER A 86 14.29 6.37 9.66
C SER A 86 13.91 7.39 10.73
N ASP A 87 14.10 8.69 10.45
CA ASP A 87 13.83 9.78 11.39
C ASP A 87 12.42 9.64 12.00
N SER A 88 12.38 9.32 13.29
CA SER A 88 11.14 9.06 14.03
C SER A 88 10.18 10.25 13.99
N LYS A 89 10.69 11.49 13.89
CA LYS A 89 9.83 12.68 13.76
C LYS A 89 9.14 12.71 12.41
N LYS A 90 9.86 12.38 11.32
CA LYS A 90 9.27 12.29 9.97
C LYS A 90 8.26 11.16 9.89
N ALA A 91 8.55 10.02 10.50
CA ALA A 91 7.61 8.90 10.55
C ALA A 91 6.32 9.24 11.32
N LEU A 92 6.43 9.87 12.50
CA LEU A 92 5.26 10.34 13.26
C LEU A 92 4.45 11.37 12.47
N SER A 93 5.10 12.29 11.76
CA SER A 93 4.41 13.23 10.87
C SER A 93 3.66 12.50 9.76
N ALA A 94 4.28 11.52 9.10
CA ALA A 94 3.65 10.72 8.06
C ALA A 94 2.43 9.95 8.59
N VAL A 95 2.54 9.34 9.78
CA VAL A 95 1.42 8.67 10.47
C VAL A 95 0.28 9.65 10.73
N GLY A 96 0.57 10.85 11.22
CA GLY A 96 -0.45 11.89 11.43
C GLY A 96 -1.20 12.28 10.14
N LYS A 97 -0.48 12.33 9.01
CA LYS A 97 -1.09 12.59 7.70
C LYS A 97 -1.95 11.42 7.20
N LEU A 98 -1.53 10.17 7.45
CA LEU A 98 -2.37 9.00 7.17
C LEU A 98 -3.67 9.01 7.98
N ALA A 99 -3.58 9.33 9.27
CA ALA A 99 -4.75 9.39 10.16
C ALA A 99 -5.76 10.46 9.71
N ALA A 100 -5.31 11.55 9.07
CA ALA A 100 -6.20 12.56 8.53
C ALA A 100 -7.10 12.04 7.38
N LEU A 101 -6.76 10.92 6.75
CA LEU A 101 -7.55 10.28 5.69
C LEU A 101 -8.64 9.34 6.23
N LEU A 102 -8.72 9.11 7.55
CA LEU A 102 -9.72 8.25 8.20
C LEU A 102 -10.93 9.04 8.74
N LYS A 103 -11.04 10.34 8.43
CA LYS A 103 -12.16 11.20 8.81
C LYS A 103 -13.30 11.10 7.81
#